data_AF-A0A7X8M815-F1
#
_entry.id   AF-A0A7X8M815-F1
#
_cell.length_a   1.000
_cell.length_b   1.000
_cell.length_c   1.000
_cell.angle_alpha   90.00
_cell.angle_beta   90.00
_cell.angle_gamma   90.00
#
_symmetry.space_group_name_H-M   'P 1'
#
loop_
_entity.id
_entity.type
_entity.pdbx_description
1 polymer ?
#
loop_
_entity_poly.entity_id
_entity_poly.type
_entity_poly.pdbx_seq_one_letter_code
_entity_poly.pdbx_strand_id
1 'polypeptide(L)'
;MKRREFIGTSAAALAILPAKLLYSMPQSAQTGAATAPAIDPIVPFRFYYNRKEFMFDQMIQINRLSGLRRFLLTAPMEEVRLGGFPSPQVYREIGEQLLEIKSYLKRYNLEVGWWCAPSLRSGFKKGFQYITDLYGTVSETTPCPLCPDFCAEFSENVATVVRIARPFMVQFEDDYELSWQPPSVRFGCFCPHHLAAFAQW
;
A
#
# COMPACT_ATOMS: atom_id res chain seq x y z
N MET A 1 25.96 11.07 -23.15
CA MET A 1 24.61 11.62 -23.36
C MET A 1 23.99 11.97 -22.01
N LYS A 2 23.60 13.23 -21.81
CA LYS A 2 23.26 13.83 -20.51
C LYS A 2 21.74 13.83 -20.27
N ARG A 3 21.36 13.46 -19.05
CA ARG A 3 20.02 13.12 -18.55
C ARG A 3 19.17 14.36 -18.19
N ARG A 4 19.00 15.32 -19.12
CA ARG A 4 18.39 16.63 -18.79
C ARG A 4 17.33 17.21 -19.76
N GLU A 5 16.83 16.45 -20.73
CA GLU A 5 15.88 17.00 -21.74
C GLU A 5 14.46 16.43 -21.68
N PHE A 6 13.97 15.96 -20.52
CA PHE A 6 12.61 15.41 -20.41
C PHE A 6 11.64 16.24 -19.54
N ILE A 7 12.02 17.44 -19.08
CA ILE A 7 11.17 18.30 -18.23
C ILE A 7 10.71 19.57 -18.97
N GLY A 8 10.89 19.65 -20.29
CA GLY A 8 10.63 20.88 -21.06
C GLY A 8 9.26 21.02 -21.74
N THR A 9 8.46 19.96 -21.84
CA THR A 9 7.31 19.93 -22.78
C THR A 9 5.91 19.99 -22.15
N SER A 10 5.78 20.00 -20.82
CA SER A 10 4.45 20.03 -20.18
C SER A 10 3.98 21.40 -19.67
N ALA A 11 4.78 22.46 -19.83
CA ALA A 11 4.44 23.79 -19.30
C ALA A 11 4.00 24.82 -20.37
N ALA A 12 4.01 24.47 -21.66
CA ALA A 12 3.72 25.41 -22.75
C ALA A 12 2.33 25.22 -23.41
N ALA A 13 1.49 24.31 -22.91
CA ALA A 13 0.15 24.08 -23.48
C ALA A 13 -0.98 24.88 -22.77
N LEU A 14 -0.65 25.73 -21.80
CA LEU A 14 -1.63 26.44 -20.97
C LEU A 14 -1.66 27.97 -21.17
N ALA A 15 -0.93 28.48 -22.15
CA ALA A 15 -0.99 29.88 -22.53
C ALA A 15 -1.12 29.98 -24.04
N ILE A 16 -2.37 30.10 -24.51
CA ILE A 16 -2.85 30.88 -25.66
C ILE A 16 -4.23 30.32 -26.00
N LEU A 17 -5.28 30.98 -25.52
CA LEU A 17 -6.54 31.14 -26.23
C LEU A 17 -7.20 32.43 -25.72
N PRO A 18 -7.45 33.42 -26.60
CA PRO A 18 -8.07 34.66 -26.20
C PRO A 18 -9.60 34.61 -26.31
N ALA A 19 -10.19 35.66 -25.76
CA ALA A 19 -11.45 36.29 -26.13
C ALA A 19 -12.74 35.79 -25.45
N LYS A 20 -13.33 36.72 -24.70
CA LYS A 20 -14.69 37.22 -24.93
C LYS A 20 -15.56 36.30 -25.79
N LEU A 21 -16.30 35.41 -25.14
CA LEU A 21 -17.58 34.93 -25.63
C LEU A 21 -18.44 34.59 -24.41
N LEU A 22 -19.20 35.61 -23.97
CA LEU A 22 -20.31 35.44 -23.06
C LEU A 22 -21.36 34.57 -23.76
N TYR A 23 -21.47 33.31 -23.35
CA TYR A 23 -22.68 32.52 -23.61
C TYR A 23 -23.42 32.35 -22.30
N SER A 24 -24.59 32.99 -22.20
CA SER A 24 -25.58 32.70 -21.17
C SER A 24 -26.05 31.25 -21.34
N MET A 25 -25.75 30.39 -20.38
CA MET A 25 -26.35 29.05 -20.31
C MET A 25 -27.75 29.18 -19.69
N PRO A 26 -28.79 28.60 -20.30
CA PRO A 26 -30.12 28.57 -19.70
C PRO A 26 -30.10 27.69 -18.46
N GLN A 27 -30.74 28.17 -17.39
CA GLN A 27 -31.01 27.42 -16.17
C GLN A 27 -31.93 26.23 -16.51
N SER A 28 -31.35 25.05 -16.75
CA SER A 28 -32.13 23.81 -16.77
C SER A 28 -32.33 23.36 -15.32
N ALA A 29 -33.56 23.48 -14.82
CA ALA A 29 -33.99 22.81 -13.60
C ALA A 29 -33.78 21.29 -13.77
N GLN A 30 -32.75 20.73 -13.14
CA GLN A 30 -32.57 19.29 -13.06
C GLN A 30 -33.37 18.77 -11.87
N THR A 31 -34.55 18.26 -12.19
CA THR A 31 -35.34 17.34 -11.39
C THR A 31 -34.54 16.07 -11.10
N GLY A 32 -34.74 15.51 -9.91
CA GLY A 32 -33.93 14.44 -9.33
C GLY A 32 -33.74 13.23 -10.24
N ALA A 33 -32.49 12.95 -10.57
CA ALA A 33 -32.02 11.62 -10.96
C ALA A 33 -31.06 11.16 -9.87
N ALA A 34 -31.34 9.99 -9.28
CA ALA A 34 -30.39 9.32 -8.40
C ALA A 34 -29.08 9.12 -9.17
N THR A 35 -28.06 9.89 -8.79
CA THR A 35 -26.73 9.83 -9.38
C THR A 35 -26.21 8.39 -9.31
N ALA A 36 -25.73 7.88 -10.45
CA ALA A 36 -25.04 6.60 -10.58
C ALA A 36 -24.04 6.39 -9.41
N PRO A 37 -23.80 5.14 -8.95
CA PRO A 37 -22.97 4.90 -7.78
C PRO A 37 -21.62 5.59 -7.97
N ALA A 38 -21.40 6.66 -7.21
CA ALA A 38 -20.15 7.38 -7.22
C ALA A 38 -19.07 6.41 -6.77
N ILE A 39 -18.05 6.20 -7.60
CA ILE A 39 -16.86 5.45 -7.22
C ILE A 39 -16.29 6.14 -5.98
N ASP A 40 -16.09 5.39 -4.89
CA ASP A 40 -15.45 5.86 -3.66
C ASP A 40 -14.05 5.22 -3.58
N PRO A 41 -13.06 5.84 -4.26
CA PRO A 41 -11.75 5.24 -4.43
C PRO A 41 -10.95 5.28 -3.13
N ILE A 42 -10.01 4.35 -3.04
CA ILE A 42 -9.15 4.16 -1.88
C ILE A 42 -7.78 4.75 -2.19
N VAL A 43 -7.31 5.65 -1.33
CA VAL A 43 -6.10 6.43 -1.55
C VAL A 43 -4.97 5.93 -0.65
N PRO A 44 -3.85 5.44 -1.21
CA PRO A 44 -2.66 5.16 -0.43
C PRO A 44 -2.11 6.44 0.21
N PHE A 45 -1.75 6.37 1.48
CA PHE A 45 -1.27 7.54 2.23
C PHE A 45 -0.13 7.15 3.18
N ARG A 46 1.04 7.75 2.97
CA ARG A 46 2.17 7.62 3.90
C ARG A 46 2.03 8.66 5.01
N PHE A 47 1.75 8.20 6.22
CA PHE A 47 1.60 9.07 7.39
C PHE A 47 2.93 9.26 8.12
N TYR A 48 3.42 10.50 8.17
CA TYR A 48 4.66 10.85 8.88
C TYR A 48 4.36 11.31 10.31
N TYR A 49 4.62 10.45 11.30
CA TYR A 49 4.31 10.72 12.71
C TYR A 49 5.03 11.93 13.30
N ASN A 50 6.22 12.28 12.80
CA ASN A 50 6.95 13.48 13.21
C ASN A 50 6.32 14.80 12.68
N ARG A 51 5.27 14.71 11.85
CA ARG A 51 4.49 15.84 11.32
C ARG A 51 2.98 15.57 11.46
N LYS A 52 2.59 14.92 12.56
CA LYS A 52 1.25 14.35 12.76
C LYS A 52 0.11 15.33 12.52
N GLU A 53 0.16 16.53 13.08
CA GLU A 53 -0.88 17.55 12.94
C GLU A 53 -1.04 17.96 11.48
N PHE A 54 0.08 18.24 10.81
CA PHE A 54 0.09 18.55 9.39
C PHE A 54 -0.45 17.40 8.53
N MET A 55 -0.14 16.14 8.85
CA MET A 55 -0.67 14.97 8.14
C MET A 55 -2.19 14.85 8.28
N PHE A 56 -2.74 15.09 9.48
CA PHE A 56 -4.19 15.13 9.67
C PHE A 56 -4.85 16.22 8.83
N ASP A 57 -4.29 17.43 8.85
CA ASP A 57 -4.81 18.55 8.07
C ASP A 57 -4.80 18.23 6.56
N GLN A 58 -3.74 17.56 6.07
CA GLN A 58 -3.67 17.12 4.68
C GLN A 58 -4.79 16.14 4.32
N MET A 59 -5.04 15.11 5.13
CA MET A 59 -6.11 14.14 4.86
C MET A 59 -7.50 14.79 4.86
N ILE A 60 -7.74 15.71 5.80
CA ILE A 60 -8.99 16.48 5.88
C ILE A 60 -9.13 17.42 4.68
N GLN A 61 -8.05 18.09 4.27
CA GLN A 61 -8.05 18.98 3.12
C GLN A 61 -8.30 18.21 1.81
N ILE A 62 -7.69 17.05 1.63
CA ILE A 62 -7.95 16.15 0.49
C ILE A 62 -9.45 15.84 0.42
N ASN A 63 -10.06 15.43 1.54
CA ASN A 63 -11.49 15.16 1.58
C ASN A 63 -12.34 16.38 1.19
N ARG A 64 -12.05 17.56 1.75
CA ARG A 64 -12.81 18.78 1.46
C ARG A 64 -12.72 19.22 0.00
N LEU A 65 -11.56 19.05 -0.63
CA LEU A 65 -11.32 19.51 -2.00
C LEU A 65 -11.78 18.52 -3.07
N SER A 66 -11.74 17.22 -2.79
CA SER A 66 -11.96 16.16 -3.79
C SER A 66 -13.12 15.21 -3.46
N GLY A 67 -13.65 15.25 -2.24
CA GLY A 67 -14.65 14.29 -1.78
C GLY A 67 -14.10 12.91 -1.41
N LEU A 68 -12.78 12.67 -1.52
CA LEU A 68 -12.15 11.40 -1.18
C LEU A 68 -12.26 11.09 0.32
N ARG A 69 -12.65 9.86 0.67
CA ARG A 69 -12.98 9.50 2.06
C ARG A 69 -12.21 8.29 2.60
N ARG A 70 -11.67 7.44 1.73
CA ARG A 70 -11.02 6.19 2.13
C ARG A 70 -9.52 6.27 1.90
N PHE A 71 -8.75 6.05 2.97
CA PHE A 71 -7.30 6.09 2.93
C PHE A 71 -6.71 4.76 3.41
N LEU A 72 -5.66 4.27 2.75
CA LEU A 72 -4.84 3.16 3.26
C LEU A 72 -3.54 3.72 3.77
N LEU A 73 -3.27 3.55 5.06
CA LEU A 73 -1.96 3.86 5.61
C LEU A 73 -0.95 2.84 5.10
N THR A 74 0.09 3.29 4.42
CA THR A 74 1.18 2.43 3.93
C THR A 74 2.19 2.20 5.06
N ALA A 75 2.23 0.98 5.60
CA ALA A 75 3.17 0.60 6.66
C ALA A 75 3.33 -0.94 6.76
N PRO A 76 4.46 -1.48 7.26
CA PRO A 76 5.73 -0.80 7.30
C PRO A 76 6.14 -0.40 5.87
N MET A 77 7.10 0.51 5.72
CA MET A 77 7.56 0.94 4.40
C MET A 77 8.68 0.01 3.91
N GLU A 78 8.99 0.03 2.61
CA GLU A 78 9.99 -0.85 1.99
C GLU A 78 11.35 -0.83 2.70
N GLU A 79 11.73 0.28 3.33
CA GLU A 79 13.03 0.39 4.00
C GLU A 79 13.17 -0.58 5.19
N VAL A 80 12.05 -1.12 5.72
CA VAL A 80 12.08 -2.11 6.80
C VAL A 80 12.87 -3.37 6.40
N ARG A 81 12.83 -3.76 5.12
CA ARG A 81 13.54 -4.95 4.61
C ARG A 81 15.06 -4.83 4.74
N LEU A 82 15.59 -3.60 4.86
CA LEU A 82 17.02 -3.34 5.05
C LEU A 82 17.49 -3.71 6.47
N GLY A 83 16.56 -3.72 7.45
CA GLY A 83 16.83 -4.12 8.83
C GLY A 83 16.58 -5.61 9.11
N GLY A 84 16.15 -6.37 8.11
CA GLY A 84 15.65 -7.74 8.26
C GLY A 84 14.12 -7.79 8.38
N PHE A 85 13.60 -8.98 8.67
CA PHE A 85 12.17 -9.19 8.87
C PHE A 85 11.65 -8.33 10.04
N PRO A 86 10.54 -7.58 9.90
CA PRO A 86 10.07 -6.69 10.95
C PRO A 86 9.65 -7.49 12.18
N SER A 87 10.06 -7.02 13.36
CA SER A 87 9.68 -7.65 14.61
C SER A 87 8.18 -7.47 14.89
N PRO A 88 7.57 -8.31 15.76
CA PRO A 88 6.17 -8.14 16.16
C PRO A 88 5.84 -6.76 16.75
N GLN A 89 6.83 -6.10 17.34
CA GLN A 89 6.66 -4.75 17.89
C GLN A 89 6.34 -3.72 16.79
N VAL A 90 6.92 -3.86 15.60
CA VAL A 90 6.62 -2.97 14.46
C VAL A 90 5.13 -3.05 14.09
N TYR A 91 4.56 -4.25 14.06
CA TYR A 91 3.14 -4.46 13.75
C TYR A 91 2.21 -3.98 14.87
N ARG A 92 2.63 -4.11 16.14
CA ARG A 92 1.91 -3.51 17.26
C ARG A 92 1.83 -1.99 17.12
N GLU A 93 2.96 -1.34 16.84
CA GLU A 93 3.04 0.11 16.65
C GLU A 93 2.17 0.55 15.48
N ILE A 94 2.19 -0.16 14.34
CA ILE A 94 1.29 0.11 13.21
C ILE A 94 -0.18 0.04 13.65
N GLY A 95 -0.56 -0.99 14.42
CA GLY A 95 -1.91 -1.12 14.95
C GLY A 95 -2.31 0.06 15.83
N GLU A 96 -1.45 0.46 16.76
CA GLU A 96 -1.69 1.59 17.67
C GLU A 96 -1.81 2.92 16.92
N GLN A 97 -0.91 3.16 15.97
CA GLN A 97 -0.91 4.34 15.11
C GLN A 97 -2.17 4.41 14.24
N LEU A 98 -2.54 3.30 13.61
CA LEU A 98 -3.74 3.20 12.79
C LEU A 98 -5.01 3.44 13.62
N LEU A 99 -5.07 2.92 14.85
CA LEU A 99 -6.17 3.18 15.77
C LEU A 99 -6.27 4.67 16.14
N GLU A 100 -5.15 5.32 16.47
CA GLU A 100 -5.10 6.76 16.77
C GLU A 100 -5.61 7.58 15.58
N ILE A 101 -5.06 7.34 14.40
CA ILE A 101 -5.38 8.09 13.18
C ILE A 101 -6.85 7.90 12.80
N LYS A 102 -7.33 6.65 12.79
CA LYS A 102 -8.73 6.33 12.48
C LYS A 102 -9.68 6.99 13.47
N SER A 103 -9.36 6.97 14.76
CA SER A 103 -10.20 7.56 15.81
C SER A 103 -10.29 9.09 15.65
N TYR A 104 -9.16 9.74 15.37
CA TYR A 104 -9.12 11.18 15.13
C TYR A 104 -9.93 11.58 13.88
N LEU A 105 -9.83 10.81 12.80
CA LEU A 105 -10.43 11.14 11.50
C LEU A 105 -11.92 10.79 11.38
N LYS A 106 -12.45 9.94 12.28
CA LYS A 106 -13.86 9.54 12.31
C LYS A 106 -14.83 10.72 12.31
N ARG A 107 -14.50 11.82 13.02
CA ARG A 107 -15.33 13.04 13.09
C ARG A 107 -15.40 13.82 11.77
N TYR A 108 -14.51 13.53 10.83
CA TYR A 108 -14.50 14.08 9.48
C TYR A 108 -15.04 13.09 8.44
N ASN A 109 -15.68 12.00 8.89
CA ASN A 109 -16.29 11.00 8.02
C ASN A 109 -15.28 10.30 7.06
N LEU A 110 -14.01 10.21 7.49
CA LEU A 110 -12.97 9.49 6.77
C LEU A 110 -12.78 8.09 7.34
N GLU A 111 -12.54 7.15 6.44
CA GLU A 111 -12.23 5.77 6.77
C GLU A 111 -10.74 5.50 6.53
N VAL A 112 -10.14 4.77 7.44
CA VAL A 112 -8.70 4.47 7.40
C VAL A 112 -8.51 2.96 7.48
N GLY A 113 -7.85 2.43 6.46
CA GLY A 113 -7.42 1.05 6.34
C GLY A 113 -5.90 0.96 6.33
N TRP A 114 -5.39 -0.22 6.05
CA TRP A 114 -3.96 -0.51 6.12
C TRP A 114 -3.48 -1.17 4.83
N TRP A 115 -2.39 -0.65 4.27
CA TRP A 115 -1.62 -1.33 3.24
C TRP A 115 -0.32 -1.85 3.86
N CYS A 116 -0.20 -3.17 3.97
CA CYS A 116 1.01 -3.90 4.34
C CYS A 116 2.02 -3.88 3.18
N ALA A 117 2.89 -2.86 3.16
CA ALA A 117 3.68 -2.45 1.98
C ALA A 117 5.05 -3.15 1.81
N PRO A 118 5.41 -4.10 2.69
CA PRO A 118 6.04 -5.33 2.21
C PRO A 118 5.29 -6.55 2.75
N SER A 119 4.95 -7.48 1.86
CA SER A 119 4.32 -8.75 2.26
C SER A 119 5.33 -9.89 2.21
N LEU A 120 5.81 -10.28 1.02
CA LEU A 120 6.87 -11.29 0.88
C LEU A 120 8.26 -10.69 0.91
N ARG A 121 8.50 -9.48 0.36
CA ARG A 121 9.82 -8.84 0.37
C ARG A 121 10.08 -8.14 1.71
N SER A 122 9.79 -8.86 2.79
CA SER A 122 9.82 -8.39 4.18
C SER A 122 11.22 -8.42 4.79
N GLY A 123 12.23 -8.99 4.13
CA GLY A 123 13.61 -9.03 4.62
C GLY A 123 13.97 -10.33 5.34
N PHE A 124 15.24 -10.41 5.74
CA PHE A 124 15.83 -11.62 6.30
C PHE A 124 15.54 -11.83 7.79
N LYS A 125 15.29 -13.09 8.16
CA LYS A 125 15.24 -13.67 9.49
C LYS A 125 15.78 -15.09 9.47
N LYS A 126 16.64 -15.40 10.44
CA LYS A 126 17.17 -16.75 10.67
C LYS A 126 16.02 -17.70 11.03
N GLY A 127 15.99 -18.87 10.40
CA GLY A 127 14.97 -19.92 10.62
C GLY A 127 13.95 -20.03 9.49
N PHE A 128 13.73 -18.95 8.74
CA PHE A 128 12.82 -19.01 7.59
C PHE A 128 13.47 -19.75 6.42
N GLN A 129 12.65 -20.50 5.68
CA GLN A 129 12.97 -20.98 4.34
C GLN A 129 12.65 -19.85 3.35
N TYR A 130 13.57 -19.58 2.45
CA TYR A 130 13.43 -18.53 1.43
C TYR A 130 13.04 -19.12 0.09
N ILE A 131 12.51 -18.26 -0.78
CA ILE A 131 12.27 -18.62 -2.16
C ILE A 131 13.58 -19.08 -2.81
N THR A 132 13.52 -20.20 -3.52
CA THR A 132 14.66 -20.85 -4.16
C THR A 132 14.33 -21.06 -5.64
N ASP A 133 15.17 -20.61 -6.56
CA ASP A 133 14.93 -20.82 -7.98
C ASP A 133 15.28 -22.24 -8.45
N LEU A 134 15.11 -22.51 -9.75
CA LEU A 134 15.35 -23.82 -10.36
C LEU A 134 16.84 -24.23 -10.34
N TYR A 135 17.75 -23.28 -10.16
CA TYR A 135 19.20 -23.52 -10.07
C TYR A 135 19.69 -23.61 -8.61
N GLY A 136 18.78 -23.52 -7.63
CA GLY A 136 19.12 -23.52 -6.21
C GLY A 136 19.52 -22.14 -5.67
N THR A 137 19.39 -21.06 -6.45
CA THR A 137 19.64 -19.69 -5.98
C THR A 137 18.58 -19.32 -4.95
N VAL A 138 19.00 -18.87 -3.77
CA VAL A 138 18.12 -18.52 -2.66
C VAL A 138 17.94 -17.01 -2.59
N SER A 139 16.71 -16.53 -2.45
CA SER A 139 16.43 -15.12 -2.14
C SER A 139 16.95 -14.76 -0.75
N GLU A 140 17.59 -13.61 -0.62
CA GLU A 140 18.09 -13.12 0.67
C GLU A 140 17.00 -12.41 1.48
N THR A 141 15.91 -11.98 0.85
CA THR A 141 14.92 -11.06 1.46
C THR A 141 13.48 -11.52 1.33
N THR A 142 13.22 -12.60 0.60
CA THR A 142 11.88 -13.09 0.32
C THR A 142 11.65 -14.49 0.88
N PRO A 143 11.01 -14.62 2.06
CA PRO A 143 10.61 -15.90 2.61
C PRO A 143 9.68 -16.65 1.66
N CYS A 144 9.75 -17.97 1.71
CA CYS A 144 8.81 -18.83 1.02
C CYS A 144 7.42 -18.73 1.68
N PRO A 145 6.33 -18.47 0.94
CA PRO A 145 4.98 -18.43 1.50
C PRO A 145 4.45 -19.78 2.00
N LEU A 146 5.19 -20.88 1.80
CA LEU A 146 4.92 -22.19 2.40
C LEU A 146 5.86 -22.53 3.55
N CYS A 147 6.74 -21.62 3.97
CA CYS A 147 7.56 -21.80 5.16
C CYS A 147 6.66 -21.68 6.40
N PRO A 148 6.50 -22.74 7.23
CA PRO A 148 5.57 -22.71 8.36
C PRO A 148 5.86 -21.60 9.36
N ASP A 149 7.15 -21.35 9.66
CA ASP A 149 7.57 -20.32 10.60
C ASP A 149 7.23 -18.91 10.09
N PHE A 150 7.46 -18.66 8.80
CA PHE A 150 7.07 -17.39 8.18
C PHE A 150 5.56 -17.22 8.17
N CYS A 151 4.79 -18.25 7.77
CA CYS A 151 3.33 -18.20 7.75
C CYS A 151 2.77 -17.88 9.13
N ALA A 152 3.24 -18.58 10.17
CA ALA A 152 2.79 -18.39 11.54
C ALA A 152 3.10 -16.97 12.03
N GLU A 153 4.32 -16.49 11.82
CA GLU A 153 4.72 -15.17 12.30
C GLU A 153 4.08 -14.03 11.52
N PHE A 154 4.08 -14.09 10.18
CA PHE A 154 3.48 -13.05 9.35
C PHE A 154 1.96 -12.96 9.58
N SER A 155 1.27 -14.09 9.70
CA SER A 155 -0.17 -14.08 9.98
C SER A 155 -0.51 -13.52 11.36
N GLU A 156 0.27 -13.84 12.40
CA GLU A 156 0.04 -13.24 13.73
C GLU A 156 0.37 -11.74 13.77
N ASN A 157 1.40 -11.32 13.03
CA ASN A 157 1.73 -9.90 12.86
C ASN A 157 0.57 -9.12 12.21
N VAL A 158 0.01 -9.64 11.12
CA VAL A 158 -1.19 -9.07 10.48
C VAL A 158 -2.39 -9.09 11.43
N ALA A 159 -2.63 -10.23 12.09
CA ALA A 159 -3.73 -10.38 13.03
C ALA A 159 -3.63 -9.39 14.21
N THR A 160 -2.42 -9.10 14.67
CA THR A 160 -2.16 -8.10 15.71
C THR A 160 -2.63 -6.71 15.28
N VAL A 161 -2.27 -6.25 14.08
CA VAL A 161 -2.76 -4.95 13.54
C VAL A 161 -4.28 -4.94 13.46
N VAL A 162 -4.89 -6.00 12.92
CA VAL A 162 -6.35 -6.12 12.76
C VAL A 162 -7.05 -6.10 14.12
N ARG A 163 -6.51 -6.79 15.13
CA ARG A 163 -7.06 -6.88 16.49
C ARG A 163 -7.05 -5.53 17.19
N ILE A 164 -5.96 -4.77 17.08
CA ILE A 164 -5.81 -3.45 17.69
C ILE A 164 -6.69 -2.43 16.96
N ALA A 165 -6.53 -2.33 15.64
CA ALA A 165 -7.01 -1.18 14.89
C ALA A 165 -8.33 -1.42 14.17
N ARG A 166 -8.70 -2.67 13.84
CA ARG A 166 -9.87 -3.01 13.01
C ARG A 166 -10.03 -2.07 11.80
N PRO A 167 -9.06 -2.05 10.86
CA PRO A 167 -9.18 -1.23 9.65
C PRO A 167 -10.39 -1.64 8.82
N PHE A 168 -10.92 -0.73 8.00
CA PHE A 168 -12.00 -1.09 7.06
C PHE A 168 -11.51 -2.06 5.96
N MET A 169 -10.20 -2.03 5.66
CA MET A 169 -9.55 -2.88 4.66
C MET A 169 -8.09 -3.12 5.04
N VAL A 170 -7.61 -4.33 4.78
CA VAL A 170 -6.19 -4.66 4.73
C VAL A 170 -5.84 -4.97 3.28
N GLN A 171 -4.88 -4.24 2.72
CA GLN A 171 -4.30 -4.50 1.41
C GLN A 171 -2.88 -5.03 1.59
N PHE A 172 -2.52 -6.06 0.82
CA PHE A 172 -1.15 -6.55 0.74
C PHE A 172 -0.48 -6.00 -0.51
N GLU A 173 0.83 -5.81 -0.43
CA GLU A 173 1.66 -5.44 -1.57
C GLU A 173 1.60 -6.50 -2.68
N ASP A 174 1.82 -6.07 -3.93
CA ASP A 174 1.84 -6.95 -5.10
C ASP A 174 3.06 -7.90 -5.14
N ASP A 175 3.96 -7.76 -4.17
CA ASP A 175 5.15 -8.58 -4.02
C ASP A 175 4.87 -10.01 -3.55
N TYR A 176 3.60 -10.35 -3.25
CA TYR A 176 3.12 -11.70 -2.98
C TYR A 176 3.07 -12.59 -4.24
N GLU A 177 4.18 -12.65 -4.97
CA GLU A 177 4.36 -13.45 -6.18
C GLU A 177 5.52 -14.43 -6.02
N LEU A 178 5.58 -15.46 -6.88
CA LEU A 178 6.71 -16.40 -6.91
C LEU A 178 7.62 -16.19 -8.12
N SER A 179 7.10 -15.56 -9.18
CA SER A 179 7.76 -15.41 -10.47
C SER A 179 8.95 -14.45 -10.45
N TRP A 180 8.90 -13.41 -9.61
CA TRP A 180 9.91 -12.36 -9.63
C TRP A 180 10.26 -11.88 -8.22
N GLN A 181 11.45 -12.26 -7.78
CA GLN A 181 11.99 -11.88 -6.47
C GLN A 181 13.41 -11.34 -6.64
N PRO A 182 13.52 -10.03 -6.95
CA PRO A 182 14.78 -9.41 -7.30
C PRO A 182 15.74 -9.36 -6.09
N PRO A 183 17.07 -9.35 -6.35
CA PRO A 183 17.69 -9.40 -7.68
C PRO A 183 17.87 -10.83 -8.22
N SER A 184 17.76 -11.84 -7.36
CA SER A 184 18.37 -13.17 -7.58
C SER A 184 17.41 -14.21 -8.17
N VAL A 185 16.12 -14.17 -7.85
CA VAL A 185 15.16 -15.19 -8.28
C VAL A 185 14.21 -14.64 -9.34
N ARG A 186 14.09 -15.34 -10.46
CA ARG A 186 13.33 -14.91 -11.66
C ARG A 186 12.29 -15.91 -12.16
N PHE A 187 12.12 -17.02 -11.45
CA PHE A 187 11.20 -18.06 -11.87
C PHE A 187 10.83 -18.99 -10.71
N GLY A 188 9.72 -18.71 -10.04
CA GLY A 188 9.07 -19.62 -9.09
C GLY A 188 9.82 -19.87 -7.79
N CYS A 189 9.33 -20.86 -7.04
CA CYS A 189 9.95 -21.36 -5.81
C CYS A 189 10.03 -22.90 -5.85
N PHE A 190 11.25 -23.43 -5.78
CA PHE A 190 11.62 -24.84 -5.78
C PHE A 190 12.26 -25.26 -4.46
N CYS A 191 11.93 -24.57 -3.36
CA CYS A 191 12.39 -24.96 -2.04
C CYS A 191 11.71 -26.26 -1.58
N PRO A 192 12.24 -26.95 -0.55
CA PRO A 192 11.69 -28.23 -0.09
C PRO A 192 10.19 -28.19 0.21
N HIS A 193 9.66 -27.09 0.77
CA HIS A 193 8.23 -26.96 1.04
C HIS A 193 7.38 -26.92 -0.24
N HIS A 194 7.80 -26.19 -1.27
CA HIS A 194 7.09 -26.15 -2.54
C HIS A 194 7.20 -27.47 -3.30
N LEU A 195 8.37 -28.11 -3.30
CA LEU A 195 8.54 -29.42 -3.93
C LEU A 195 7.69 -30.50 -3.25
N ALA A 196 7.63 -30.48 -1.92
CA ALA A 196 6.77 -31.39 -1.16
C ALA A 196 5.29 -31.13 -1.44
N ALA A 197 4.88 -29.86 -1.53
CA ALA A 197 3.50 -29.50 -1.89
C ALA A 197 3.17 -29.94 -3.32
N PHE A 198 4.08 -29.73 -4.28
CA PHE A 198 3.90 -30.11 -5.68
C PHE A 198 3.81 -31.64 -5.86
N ALA A 199 4.61 -32.41 -5.12
CA ALA A 199 4.60 -33.87 -5.18
C ALA A 199 3.31 -34.54 -4.66
N GLN A 200 2.41 -33.77 -4.04
CA GLN A 200 1.10 -34.25 -3.58
C GLN A 200 0.01 -34.16 -4.67
N TRP A 201 0.32 -33.57 -5.83
CA TRP A 201 -0.61 -33.35 -6.93
C TRP A 201 -0.40 -34.35 -8.07
#